data_AF-A0A3R9DZH4-F1
#
_entry.id   AF-A0A3R9DZH4-F1
#
_cell.length_a   1.000
_cell.length_b   1.000
_cell.length_c   1.000
_cell.angle_alpha   90.00
_cell.angle_beta   90.00
_cell.angle_gamma   90.00
#
_symmetry.space_group_name_H-M   'P 1'
#
loop_
_entity.id
_entity.type
_entity.pdbx_description
1 polymer ?
#
loop_
_entity_poly.entity_id
_entity_poly.type
_entity_poly.pdbx_seq_one_letter_code
_entity_poly.pdbx_strand_id
1 'polypeptide(L)' 'MCAESLLKDIENCRKEMVELAAKTSLSNQRVVDISTRLDHLLNKYYHLSS' A
#
# COMPACT_ATOMS: atom_id res chain seq x y z
N MET A 1 -10.52 -13.87 6.21
CA MET A 1 -10.03 -13.05 5.08
C MET A 1 -8.87 -13.81 4.48
N CYS A 2 -8.91 -14.11 3.18
CA CYS A 2 -7.82 -14.85 2.54
C CYS A 2 -6.63 -13.94 2.28
N ALA A 3 -5.42 -14.47 2.49
CA ALA A 3 -4.15 -13.77 2.26
C ALA A 3 -4.05 -13.15 0.84
N GLU A 4 -4.68 -13.79 -0.14
CA GLU A 4 -4.75 -13.34 -1.54
C GLU A 4 -5.49 -12.01 -1.72
N SER A 5 -6.60 -11.79 -0.99
CA SER A 5 -7.32 -10.51 -1.08
C SER A 5 -6.46 -9.38 -0.53
N LEU A 6 -5.70 -9.64 0.54
CA LEU A 6 -4.81 -8.64 1.12
C LEU A 6 -3.64 -8.29 0.20
N LEU A 7 -3.03 -9.29 -0.44
CA LEU A 7 -1.97 -9.07 -1.44
C LEU A 7 -2.47 -8.22 -2.61
N LYS A 8 -3.70 -8.47 -3.05
CA LYS A 8 -4.31 -7.70 -4.15
C LYS A 8 -4.53 -6.24 -3.79
N ASP A 9 -4.98 -5.97 -2.56
CA ASP A 9 -5.08 -4.62 -2.01
C ASP A 9 -3.71 -3.95 -1.86
N ILE A 10 -2.69 -4.67 -1.37
CA ILE A 10 -1.31 -4.18 -1.26
C ILE A 10 -0.79 -3.78 -2.64
N GLU A 11 -0.94 -4.64 -3.64
CA GLU A 11 -0.42 -4.39 -4.98
C GLU A 11 -1.13 -3.22 -5.67
N ASN A 12 -2.45 -3.10 -5.48
CA ASN A 12 -3.21 -1.96 -5.99
C ASN A 12 -2.78 -0.65 -5.33
N CYS A 13 -2.63 -0.65 -4.01
CA CYS A 13 -2.19 0.51 -3.23
C CYS A 13 -0.76 0.91 -3.60
N ARG A 14 0.13 -0.06 -3.86
CA ARG A 14 1.50 0.18 -4.31
C ARG A 14 1.55 0.79 -5.70
N LYS A 15 0.70 0.31 -6.62
CA LYS A 15 0.59 0.84 -7.97
C LYS A 15 0.09 2.29 -7.95
N GLU A 16 -0.93 2.57 -7.15
CA GLU A 16 -1.47 3.92 -6.96
C GLU A 16 -0.40 4.87 -6.38
N MET A 17 0.36 4.40 -5.38
CA MET A 17 1.48 5.16 -4.80
C MET A 17 2.55 5.48 -5.84
N VAL A 18 2.95 4.51 -6.65
CA VAL A 18 3.98 4.69 -7.71
C VAL A 18 3.47 5.63 -8.79
N GLU A 19 2.21 5.50 -9.22
CA GLU A 19 1.64 6.43 -10.20
C GLU A 19 1.52 7.86 -9.66
N LEU A 20 1.14 8.03 -8.40
CA LEU A 20 1.10 9.34 -7.75
C LEU A 20 2.50 9.90 -7.48
N ALA A 21 3.47 9.07 -7.12
CA ALA A 21 4.86 9.48 -6.95
C ALA A 21 5.58 9.77 -8.28
N ALA A 22 5.10 9.19 -9.39
CA ALA A 22 5.56 9.53 -10.72
C ALA A 22 4.95 10.85 -11.22
N LYS A 23 3.69 11.13 -10.85
CA LYS A 23 2.96 12.35 -11.25
C LYS A 23 3.19 13.53 -10.29
N THR A 24 3.61 13.27 -9.06
CA THR A 24 3.77 14.25 -7.99
C THR A 24 5.08 13.99 -7.23
N SER A 25 5.61 14.96 -6.48
CA SER A 25 6.75 14.67 -5.59
C SER A 25 6.38 13.66 -4.51
N LEU A 26 7.33 12.82 -4.11
CA LEU A 26 7.19 11.85 -3.01
C LEU A 26 6.73 12.46 -1.68
N SER A 27 6.90 13.78 -1.50
CA SER A 27 6.37 14.54 -0.34
C SER A 27 4.90 14.95 -0.49
N ASN A 28 4.20 14.52 -1.53
CA ASN A 28 2.78 14.79 -1.66
C ASN A 28 2.01 14.05 -0.56
N GLN A 29 1.14 14.76 0.14
CA GLN A 29 0.36 14.24 1.26
C GLN A 29 -0.43 12.98 0.88
N ARG A 30 -0.87 12.85 -0.38
CA ARG A 30 -1.51 11.63 -0.89
C ARG A 30 -0.57 10.44 -0.99
N VAL A 31 0.68 10.64 -1.42
CA VAL A 31 1.69 9.58 -1.47
C VAL A 31 1.99 9.07 -0.05
N VAL A 32 2.07 9.98 0.93
CA VAL A 32 2.27 9.65 2.35
C VAL A 32 1.09 8.87 2.93
N ASP A 33 -0.15 9.29 2.64
CA ASP A 33 -1.36 8.59 3.09
C ASP A 33 -1.46 7.17 2.52
N ILE A 34 -1.22 7.04 1.20
CA ILE A 34 -1.21 5.74 0.52
C ILE A 34 -0.08 4.85 1.05
N SER A 35 1.11 5.41 1.29
CA SER A 35 2.24 4.67 1.86
C SER A 35 1.93 4.17 3.27
N THR A 36 1.28 4.99 4.11
CA THR A 36 0.83 4.60 5.45
C THR A 36 -0.20 3.45 5.38
N ARG A 37 -1.13 3.53 4.43
CA ARG A 37 -2.15 2.50 4.23
C ARG A 37 -1.55 1.19 3.71
N LEU A 38 -0.58 1.28 2.82
CA LEU A 38 0.20 0.14 2.31
C LEU A 38 0.95 -0.57 3.44
N ASP A 39 1.64 0.20 4.29
CA ASP A 39 2.36 -0.32 5.46
C ASP A 39 1.42 -1.07 6.40
N HIS A 40 0.25 -0.51 6.68
CA HIS A 40 -0.76 -1.14 7.53
C HIS A 40 -1.27 -2.48 6.94
N LEU A 41 -1.51 -2.53 5.62
CA LEU A 41 -1.90 -3.75 4.92
C LEU A 41 -0.79 -4.80 4.95
N LEU A 42 0.46 -4.39 4.71
CA LEU A 42 1.65 -5.26 4.79
C LEU A 42 1.83 -5.83 6.19
N ASN A 43 1.73 -5.01 7.23
CA ASN A 43 1.79 -5.46 8.61
C ASN A 43 0.68 -6.46 8.91
N LYS A 44 -0.55 -6.19 8.46
CA LYS A 44 -1.68 -7.10 8.65
C LYS A 44 -1.48 -8.43 7.91
N TYR A 45 -0.88 -8.41 6.72
CA TYR A 45 -0.48 -9.62 6.01
C TYR A 45 0.58 -10.40 6.79
N TYR A 46 1.61 -9.70 7.26
CA TYR A 46 2.71 -10.29 8.01
C TYR A 46 2.21 -10.97 9.29
N HIS A 47 1.29 -10.32 10.01
CA HIS A 47 0.63 -10.90 11.18
C HIS A 47 -0.29 -12.08 10.87
N LEU A 48 -0.89 -12.14 9.69
CA LEU A 48 -1.72 -13.27 9.27
C LEU A 48 -0.90 -14.45 8.72
N SER A 49 0.32 -14.18 8.26
CA SER A 49 1.24 -15.17 7.70
C SER A 49 2.26 -15.69 8.73
N SER A 50 2.30 -15.11 9.94
CA SER A 50 3.14 -15.52 11.07
C SER A 50 2.37 -16.37 12.06
#